data_AF-A0A316TD42-F1
#
_entry.id   AF-A0A316TD42-F1
#
_cell.length_a   1.000
_cell.length_b   1.000
_cell.length_c   1.000
_cell.angle_alpha   90.00
_cell.angle_beta   90.00
_cell.angle_gamma   90.00
#
_symmetry.space_group_name_H-M   'P 1'
#
loop_
_entity.id
_entity.type
_entity.pdbx_description
1 polymer ?
#
loop_
_entity_poly.entity_id
_entity_poly.type
_entity_poly.pdbx_seq_one_letter_code
_entity_poly.pdbx_strand_id
1 'polypeptide(L)'
;MEREKFSSRLGFLLISAGCAIGLGNVWRFPYITGQYGGAAFVLLYIVFLIILGLPIVVMEFSVGRASQKSPIRSFEVLERKGQKWHLFGYVALAGNYILMMFYTTIAGLMLLYFAKTAKGDFVGMTTSQIEGVYGEVTAQPWLMLICMVLVVFIGFGICSLGLKNGVEKITKVMMLCLLFLIIVLVIRSLTLPNASEGLKFYLLPDFGRMMEAGLADTIFAAMSQAFFTLSIGIGSL
;
A
#
# COMPACT_ATOMS: atom_id res chain seq x y z
N MET A 1 28.33 -15.23 -3.94
CA MET A 1 27.36 -15.06 -2.84
C MET A 1 26.18 -15.97 -3.10
N GLU A 2 25.85 -16.84 -2.15
CA GLU A 2 24.64 -17.65 -2.19
C GLU A 2 23.42 -16.74 -1.91
N ARG A 3 22.31 -16.94 -2.63
CA ARG A 3 21.11 -16.10 -2.48
C ARG A 3 20.42 -16.44 -1.16
N GLU A 4 20.18 -15.43 -0.32
CA GLU A 4 19.39 -15.60 0.89
C GLU A 4 17.95 -16.02 0.56
N LYS A 5 17.44 -16.99 1.32
CA LYS A 5 16.04 -17.44 1.28
C LYS A 5 15.34 -17.01 2.57
N PHE A 6 14.02 -16.89 2.53
CA PHE A 6 13.23 -16.61 3.74
C PHE A 6 13.47 -17.67 4.80
N SER A 7 13.49 -17.24 6.07
CA SER A 7 13.72 -18.13 7.21
C SER A 7 12.48 -18.98 7.54
N SER A 8 11.28 -18.49 7.21
CA SER A 8 10.03 -19.16 7.53
C SER A 8 8.91 -18.88 6.52
N ARG A 9 7.94 -19.80 6.41
CA ARG A 9 6.71 -19.58 5.62
C ARG A 9 5.89 -18.40 6.14
N LEU A 10 5.84 -18.23 7.46
CA LEU A 10 5.15 -17.10 8.08
C LEU A 10 5.83 -15.77 7.75
N GLY A 11 7.17 -15.72 7.77
CA GLY A 11 7.93 -14.55 7.34
C GLY A 11 7.64 -14.19 5.89
N PHE A 12 7.68 -15.17 4.99
CA PHE A 12 7.28 -14.97 3.59
C PHE A 12 5.86 -14.40 3.47
N LEU A 13 4.87 -15.02 4.13
CA LEU A 13 3.47 -14.59 4.05
C LEU A 13 3.28 -13.16 4.59
N LEU A 14 3.88 -12.82 5.73
CA LEU A 14 3.75 -11.50 6.34
C LEU A 14 4.46 -10.41 5.54
N ILE A 15 5.57 -10.73 4.89
CA ILE A 15 6.26 -9.78 3.99
C ILE A 15 5.44 -9.57 2.73
N SER A 16 4.96 -10.64 2.09
CA SER A 16 4.07 -10.52 0.94
C SER A 16 2.78 -9.76 1.28
N ALA A 17 2.21 -10.00 2.48
CA ALA A 17 1.07 -9.24 2.97
C ALA A 17 1.43 -7.77 3.23
N GLY A 18 2.63 -7.48 3.78
CA GLY A 18 3.11 -6.11 3.98
C GLY A 18 3.31 -5.34 2.67
N CYS A 19 3.67 -6.02 1.58
CA CYS A 19 3.72 -5.42 0.24
C CYS A 19 2.32 -5.07 -0.30
N ALA A 20 1.29 -5.85 0.05
CA ALA A 20 -0.08 -5.63 -0.39
C ALA A 20 -0.87 -4.66 0.53
N ILE A 21 -0.54 -4.61 1.82
CA ILE A 21 -1.21 -3.76 2.81
C ILE A 21 -0.49 -2.40 2.84
N GLY A 22 -0.99 -1.47 2.05
CA GLY A 22 -0.49 -0.11 1.99
C GLY A 22 -1.38 0.90 2.71
N LEU A 23 -0.94 2.17 2.69
CA LEU A 23 -1.76 3.29 3.17
C LEU A 23 -3.11 3.33 2.46
N GLY A 24 -3.16 3.05 1.17
CA GLY A 24 -4.41 3.01 0.40
C GLY A 24 -5.49 2.11 1.03
N ASN A 25 -5.13 1.05 1.72
CA ASN A 25 -6.09 0.16 2.39
C ASN A 25 -6.72 0.80 3.64
N VAL A 26 -6.03 1.74 4.29
CA VAL A 26 -6.47 2.33 5.57
C VAL A 26 -7.43 3.51 5.36
N TRP A 27 -7.21 4.36 4.36
CA TRP A 27 -8.01 5.57 4.14
C TRP A 27 -8.76 5.57 2.81
N ARG A 28 -8.06 5.29 1.70
CA ARG A 28 -8.66 5.35 0.35
C ARG A 28 -9.73 4.27 0.16
N PHE A 29 -9.44 3.01 0.53
CA PHE A 29 -10.37 1.91 0.34
C PHE A 29 -11.70 2.12 1.08
N PRO A 30 -11.72 2.50 2.38
CA PRO A 30 -12.97 2.85 3.05
C PRO A 30 -13.71 4.02 2.40
N TYR A 31 -12.99 5.07 1.99
CA TYR A 31 -13.56 6.24 1.35
C TYR A 31 -14.28 5.88 0.03
N ILE A 32 -13.60 5.20 -0.90
CA ILE A 32 -14.19 4.84 -2.19
C ILE A 32 -15.32 3.81 -2.04
N THR A 33 -15.23 2.91 -1.05
CA THR A 33 -16.33 2.00 -0.72
C THR A 33 -17.57 2.79 -0.30
N GLY A 34 -17.39 3.75 0.60
CA GLY A 34 -18.43 4.69 1.01
C GLY A 34 -18.89 5.65 -0.10
N GLN A 35 -18.10 5.87 -1.14
CA GLN A 35 -18.50 6.71 -2.27
C GLN A 35 -19.34 5.92 -3.29
N TYR A 36 -18.92 4.69 -3.60
CA TYR A 36 -19.43 3.89 -4.73
C TYR A 36 -20.45 2.80 -4.33
N GLY A 37 -21.20 3.02 -3.25
CA GLY A 37 -22.34 2.14 -2.89
C GLY A 37 -22.04 1.02 -1.89
N GLY A 38 -21.04 1.21 -1.03
CA GLY A 38 -20.81 0.36 0.14
C GLY A 38 -20.40 -1.06 -0.26
N ALA A 39 -21.05 -2.07 0.29
CA ALA A 39 -20.73 -3.46 -0.03
C ALA A 39 -20.92 -3.82 -1.51
N ALA A 40 -21.76 -3.09 -2.26
CA ALA A 40 -21.90 -3.32 -3.70
C ALA A 40 -20.58 -3.04 -4.44
N PHE A 41 -19.86 -1.99 -4.07
CA PHE A 41 -18.51 -1.70 -4.58
C PHE A 41 -17.53 -2.82 -4.20
N VAL A 42 -17.58 -3.30 -2.96
CA VAL A 42 -16.67 -4.36 -2.47
C VAL A 42 -16.83 -5.63 -3.28
N LEU A 43 -18.06 -6.02 -3.63
CA LEU A 43 -18.32 -7.19 -4.48
C LEU A 43 -17.67 -7.03 -5.86
N LEU A 44 -17.87 -5.87 -6.51
CA LEU A 44 -17.26 -5.58 -7.81
C LEU A 44 -15.73 -5.57 -7.74
N TYR A 45 -15.18 -4.98 -6.69
CA TYR A 45 -13.74 -5.00 -6.39
C TYR A 45 -13.19 -6.43 -6.23
N ILE A 46 -13.88 -7.30 -5.51
CA ILE A 46 -13.50 -8.72 -5.35
C ILE A 46 -13.51 -9.44 -6.70
N VAL A 47 -14.50 -9.17 -7.56
CA VAL A 47 -14.52 -9.73 -8.92
C VAL A 47 -13.23 -9.34 -9.65
N PHE A 48 -12.85 -8.05 -9.67
CA PHE A 48 -11.62 -7.61 -10.32
C PHE A 48 -10.34 -8.18 -9.70
N LEU A 49 -10.32 -8.37 -8.37
CA LEU A 49 -9.21 -9.08 -7.72
C LEU A 49 -9.05 -10.51 -8.26
N ILE A 50 -10.16 -11.22 -8.49
CA ILE A 50 -10.12 -12.61 -8.97
C ILE A 50 -9.80 -12.66 -10.47
N ILE A 51 -10.43 -11.82 -11.29
CA ILE A 51 -10.31 -11.92 -12.76
C ILE A 51 -9.07 -11.24 -13.32
N LEU A 52 -8.53 -10.21 -12.65
CA LEU A 52 -7.36 -9.46 -13.11
C LEU A 52 -6.19 -9.59 -12.13
N GLY A 53 -6.45 -9.37 -10.83
CA GLY A 53 -5.40 -9.39 -9.81
C GLY A 53 -4.69 -10.73 -9.69
N LEU A 54 -5.44 -11.80 -9.43
CA LEU A 54 -4.92 -13.14 -9.21
C LEU A 54 -4.12 -13.67 -10.41
N PRO A 55 -4.59 -13.59 -11.67
CA PRO A 55 -3.79 -14.01 -12.82
C PRO A 55 -2.45 -13.29 -12.91
N ILE A 56 -2.41 -11.97 -12.69
CA ILE A 56 -1.17 -11.19 -12.78
C ILE A 56 -0.22 -11.55 -11.65
N VAL A 57 -0.72 -11.70 -10.41
CA VAL A 57 0.08 -12.19 -9.28
C VAL A 57 0.71 -13.55 -9.60
N VAL A 58 -0.07 -14.47 -10.18
CA VAL A 58 0.43 -15.80 -10.59
C VAL A 58 1.49 -15.68 -11.68
N MET A 59 1.30 -14.78 -12.66
CA MET A 59 2.28 -14.53 -13.71
C MET A 59 3.60 -13.97 -13.16
N GLU A 60 3.57 -12.91 -12.35
CA GLU A 60 4.77 -12.31 -11.76
C GLU A 60 5.54 -13.32 -10.91
N PHE A 61 4.84 -14.03 -10.02
CA PHE A 61 5.47 -15.07 -9.22
C PHE A 61 6.05 -16.22 -10.06
N SER A 62 5.42 -16.58 -11.17
CA SER A 62 5.92 -17.63 -12.06
C SER A 62 7.21 -17.18 -12.77
N VAL A 63 7.26 -15.93 -13.25
CA VAL A 63 8.47 -15.32 -13.84
C VAL A 63 9.59 -15.24 -12.81
N GLY A 64 9.31 -14.70 -11.62
CA GLY A 64 10.30 -14.57 -10.55
C GLY A 64 10.83 -15.92 -10.05
N ARG A 65 9.96 -16.93 -9.96
CA ARG A 65 10.37 -18.29 -9.58
C ARG A 65 11.21 -18.98 -10.66
N ALA A 66 10.85 -18.82 -11.93
CA ALA A 66 11.55 -19.43 -13.05
C ALA A 66 12.92 -18.80 -13.28
N SER A 67 13.04 -17.47 -13.17
CA SER A 67 14.32 -16.78 -13.38
C SER A 67 15.23 -16.86 -12.16
N GLN A 68 14.68 -16.77 -10.95
CA GLN A 68 15.42 -16.48 -9.71
C GLN A 68 16.33 -15.24 -9.83
N LYS A 69 15.92 -14.24 -10.62
CA LYS A 69 16.66 -12.98 -10.83
C LYS A 69 15.80 -11.76 -10.52
N SER A 70 16.41 -10.57 -10.54
CA SER A 70 15.69 -9.29 -10.48
C SER A 70 14.77 -9.10 -11.70
N PRO A 71 13.79 -8.18 -11.67
CA PRO A 71 12.79 -8.04 -12.74
C PRO A 71 13.39 -7.88 -14.14
N ILE A 72 14.34 -6.95 -14.33
CA ILE A 72 15.03 -6.76 -15.62
C ILE A 72 15.70 -8.05 -16.07
N ARG A 73 16.53 -8.63 -15.20
CA ARG A 73 17.32 -9.81 -15.54
C ARG A 73 16.44 -11.05 -15.74
N SER A 74 15.25 -11.08 -15.14
CA SER A 74 14.29 -12.16 -15.33
C SER A 74 13.82 -12.24 -16.77
N PHE A 75 13.48 -11.09 -17.35
CA PHE A 75 13.09 -11.04 -18.75
C PHE A 75 14.26 -11.35 -19.68
N GLU A 76 15.47 -10.83 -19.41
CA GLU A 76 16.66 -11.15 -20.23
C GLU A 76 17.01 -12.65 -20.26
N VAL A 77 16.78 -13.37 -19.15
CA VAL A 77 17.11 -14.80 -19.04
C VAL A 77 16.01 -15.69 -19.64
N LEU A 78 14.73 -15.29 -19.49
CA LEU A 78 13.59 -16.09 -19.93
C LEU A 78 13.14 -15.76 -21.36
N GLU A 79 13.63 -14.66 -21.93
CA GLU A 79 13.30 -14.22 -23.27
C GLU A 79 13.79 -15.19 -24.35
N ARG A 80 12.89 -15.52 -25.29
CA ARG A 80 13.22 -16.29 -26.48
C ARG A 80 13.88 -15.39 -27.54
N LYS A 81 14.81 -15.95 -28.31
CA LYS A 81 15.46 -15.23 -29.43
C LYS A 81 14.41 -14.60 -30.35
N GLY A 82 14.56 -13.31 -30.64
CA GLY A 82 13.66 -12.54 -31.52
C GLY A 82 12.49 -11.85 -30.79
N GLN A 83 12.26 -12.14 -29.52
CA GLN A 83 11.33 -11.39 -28.67
C GLN A 83 12.03 -10.19 -28.01
N LYS A 84 11.26 -9.21 -27.52
CA LYS A 84 11.75 -7.99 -26.84
C LYS A 84 11.11 -7.76 -25.46
N TRP A 85 10.89 -8.84 -24.71
CA TRP A 85 10.27 -8.82 -23.38
C TRP A 85 11.13 -8.09 -22.35
N HIS A 86 12.46 -8.06 -22.53
CA HIS A 86 13.37 -7.32 -21.64
C HIS A 86 13.03 -5.82 -21.54
N LEU A 87 12.39 -5.24 -22.56
CA LEU A 87 11.96 -3.83 -22.54
C LEU A 87 10.98 -3.54 -21.39
N PHE A 88 10.11 -4.49 -21.05
CA PHE A 88 9.19 -4.35 -19.92
C PHE A 88 9.92 -4.28 -18.57
N GLY A 89 11.08 -4.93 -18.45
CA GLY A 89 11.91 -4.86 -17.25
C GLY A 89 12.29 -3.43 -16.86
N TYR A 90 12.53 -2.55 -17.85
CA TYR A 90 12.81 -1.14 -17.59
C TYR A 90 11.58 -0.36 -17.14
N VAL A 91 10.40 -0.70 -17.67
CA VAL A 91 9.12 -0.12 -17.21
C VAL A 91 8.85 -0.51 -15.75
N ALA A 92 9.06 -1.78 -15.41
CA ALA A 92 8.98 -2.27 -14.04
C ALA A 92 9.95 -1.53 -13.11
N LEU A 93 11.20 -1.35 -13.52
CA LEU A 93 12.19 -0.60 -12.74
C LEU A 93 11.77 0.86 -12.54
N ALA A 94 11.37 1.56 -13.61
CA ALA A 94 10.91 2.93 -13.54
C ALA A 94 9.70 3.08 -12.61
N GLY A 95 8.74 2.14 -12.69
CA GLY A 95 7.57 2.09 -11.80
C GLY A 95 7.96 2.03 -10.33
N ASN A 96 8.91 1.16 -9.96
CA ASN A 96 9.39 1.08 -8.58
C ASN A 96 10.09 2.37 -8.11
N TYR A 97 10.88 3.03 -8.97
CA TYR A 97 11.51 4.30 -8.62
C TYR A 97 10.50 5.44 -8.44
N ILE A 98 9.52 5.55 -9.34
CA ILE A 98 8.44 6.54 -9.23
C ILE A 98 7.65 6.29 -7.94
N LEU A 99 7.39 5.03 -7.61
CA LEU A 99 6.68 4.64 -6.40
C LEU A 99 7.45 5.07 -5.14
N MET A 100 8.77 4.86 -5.13
CA MET A 100 9.65 5.34 -4.05
C MET A 100 9.61 6.86 -3.88
N MET A 101 9.57 7.65 -4.96
CA MET A 101 9.57 9.12 -4.87
C MET A 101 8.40 9.66 -4.04
N PHE A 102 7.19 9.11 -4.20
CA PHE A 102 6.03 9.59 -3.45
C PHE A 102 5.91 8.92 -2.07
N TYR A 103 6.15 7.61 -1.95
CA TYR A 103 5.97 6.91 -0.67
C TYR A 103 6.93 7.39 0.41
N THR A 104 8.18 7.68 0.05
CA THR A 104 9.18 8.15 1.02
C THR A 104 8.82 9.54 1.56
N THR A 105 8.26 10.40 0.71
CA THR A 105 7.76 11.73 1.10
C THR A 105 6.57 11.63 2.06
N ILE A 106 5.58 10.79 1.74
CA ILE A 106 4.41 10.57 2.60
C ILE A 106 4.79 9.92 3.93
N ALA A 107 5.69 8.93 3.91
CA ALA A 107 6.20 8.32 5.13
C ALA A 107 6.98 9.32 6.00
N GLY A 108 7.76 10.23 5.39
CA GLY A 108 8.44 11.31 6.10
C GLY A 108 7.44 12.25 6.79
N LEU A 109 6.36 12.61 6.09
CA LEU A 109 5.26 13.38 6.67
C LEU A 109 4.62 12.66 7.85
N MET A 110 4.35 11.35 7.73
CA MET A 110 3.77 10.56 8.81
C MET A 110 4.66 10.51 10.06
N LEU A 111 5.97 10.39 9.87
CA LEU A 111 6.91 10.42 10.99
C LEU A 111 6.92 11.79 11.69
N LEU A 112 6.85 12.89 10.93
CA LEU A 112 6.71 14.23 11.47
C LEU A 112 5.41 14.40 12.26
N TYR A 113 4.28 13.93 11.72
CA TYR A 113 2.98 13.98 12.39
C TYR A 113 2.95 13.11 13.65
N PHE A 114 3.62 11.95 13.63
CA PHE A 114 3.80 11.13 14.82
C PHE A 114 4.56 11.91 15.91
N ALA A 115 5.66 12.58 15.56
CA ALA A 115 6.44 13.38 16.51
C ALA A 115 5.62 14.57 17.07
N LYS A 116 4.87 15.28 16.22
CA LYS A 116 3.97 16.38 16.63
C LYS A 116 2.87 15.88 17.58
N THR A 117 2.27 14.74 17.26
CA THR A 117 1.24 14.10 18.12
C THR A 117 1.83 13.69 19.45
N ALA A 118 3.00 13.05 19.46
CA ALA A 118 3.69 12.63 20.68
C ALA A 118 4.10 13.81 21.58
N LYS A 119 4.44 14.96 20.99
CA LYS A 119 4.75 16.19 21.71
C LYS A 119 3.51 16.90 22.28
N GLY A 120 2.32 16.57 21.77
CA GLY A 120 1.07 17.21 22.17
C GLY A 120 0.75 18.50 21.40
N ASP A 121 1.39 18.73 20.24
CA ASP A 121 1.18 19.95 19.43
C ASP A 121 -0.28 20.14 18.99
N PHE A 122 -1.07 19.06 18.92
CA PHE A 122 -2.48 19.09 18.50
C PHE A 122 -3.48 19.22 19.66
N VAL A 123 -3.03 19.21 20.92
CA VAL A 123 -3.92 19.28 22.08
C VAL A 123 -4.54 20.67 22.18
N GLY A 124 -5.88 20.73 22.20
CA GLY A 124 -6.63 21.99 22.29
C GLY A 124 -6.77 22.74 20.96
N MET A 125 -6.29 22.17 19.85
CA MET A 125 -6.52 22.74 18.52
C MET A 125 -7.89 22.36 17.96
N THR A 126 -8.50 23.30 17.24
CA THR A 126 -9.71 23.06 16.42
C THR A 126 -9.35 22.34 15.11
N THR A 127 -10.35 21.75 14.45
CA THR A 127 -10.16 21.07 13.15
C THR A 127 -9.55 21.99 12.09
N SER A 128 -10.03 23.23 11.99
CA SER A 128 -9.50 24.24 11.05
C SER A 128 -8.03 24.59 11.33
N GLN A 129 -7.62 24.64 12.60
CA GLN A 129 -6.22 24.87 12.96
C GLN A 129 -5.33 23.69 12.55
N ILE A 130 -5.82 22.45 12.70
CA ILE A 130 -5.09 21.24 12.27
C ILE A 130 -4.92 21.23 10.74
N GLU A 131 -5.94 21.64 9.99
CA GLU A 131 -5.84 21.83 8.53
C GLU A 131 -4.79 22.89 8.17
N GLY A 132 -4.73 23.99 8.91
CA GLY A 132 -3.69 25.02 8.78
C GLY A 132 -2.28 24.46 8.96
N VAL A 133 -2.07 23.61 9.96
CA VAL A 133 -0.76 22.94 10.20
C VAL A 133 -0.34 22.10 9.00
N TYR A 134 -1.26 21.42 8.32
CA TYR A 134 -0.94 20.68 7.09
C TYR A 134 -0.45 21.60 5.98
N GLY A 135 -1.12 22.74 5.77
CA GLY A 135 -0.69 23.76 4.82
C GLY A 135 0.70 24.31 5.14
N GLU A 136 0.97 24.62 6.40
CA GLU A 136 2.27 25.13 6.86
C GLU A 136 3.40 24.12 6.69
N VAL A 137 3.15 22.84 7.00
CA VAL A 137 4.15 21.77 6.86
C VAL A 137 4.45 21.51 5.39
N THR A 138 3.42 21.45 4.54
CA THR A 138 3.60 21.20 3.10
C THR A 138 4.22 22.40 2.37
N ALA A 139 4.09 23.60 2.92
CA ALA A 139 4.76 24.81 2.44
C ALA A 139 6.25 24.91 2.84
N GLN A 140 6.81 23.92 3.57
CA GLN A 140 8.22 23.90 3.99
C GLN A 140 9.02 22.79 3.28
N PRO A 141 9.55 23.03 2.06
CA PRO A 141 10.24 22.02 1.27
C PRO A 141 11.45 21.41 1.99
N TRP A 142 12.21 22.19 2.73
CA TRP A 142 13.38 21.70 3.45
C TRP A 142 13.03 20.74 4.58
N LEU A 143 11.96 21.01 5.32
CA LEU A 143 11.46 20.11 6.35
C LEU A 143 11.02 18.78 5.74
N MET A 144 10.23 18.84 4.67
CA MET A 144 9.78 17.64 3.96
C MET A 144 10.95 16.85 3.37
N LEU A 145 11.96 17.52 2.81
CA LEU A 145 13.16 16.89 2.29
C LEU A 145 13.93 16.15 3.39
N ILE A 146 14.15 16.79 4.54
CA ILE A 146 14.86 16.17 5.67
C ILE A 146 14.09 14.93 6.17
N CYS A 147 12.76 15.04 6.32
CA CYS A 147 11.93 13.91 6.73
C CYS A 147 11.97 12.75 5.71
N MET A 148 11.90 13.06 4.41
CA MET A 148 11.99 12.06 3.34
C MET A 148 13.36 11.38 3.34
N VAL A 149 14.46 12.16 3.41
CA VAL A 149 15.83 11.65 3.47
C VAL A 149 16.02 10.75 4.69
N LEU A 150 15.50 11.14 5.84
CA LEU A 150 15.56 10.33 7.06
C LEU A 150 14.83 8.99 6.88
N VAL A 151 13.65 8.98 6.27
CA VAL A 151 12.93 7.72 5.97
C VAL A 151 13.71 6.86 4.97
N VAL A 152 14.32 7.46 3.95
CA VAL A 152 15.19 6.74 3.00
C VAL A 152 16.37 6.10 3.73
N PHE A 153 17.02 6.81 4.66
CA PHE A 153 18.12 6.26 5.46
C PHE A 153 17.67 5.11 6.36
N ILE A 154 16.49 5.21 6.99
CA ILE A 154 15.91 4.11 7.77
C ILE A 154 15.67 2.90 6.87
N GLY A 155 15.03 3.10 5.71
CA GLY A 155 14.77 2.03 4.75
C GLY A 155 16.05 1.37 4.25
N PHE A 156 17.05 2.17 3.89
CA PHE A 156 18.37 1.66 3.48
C PHE A 156 19.07 0.90 4.62
N GLY A 157 18.99 1.40 5.85
CA GLY A 157 19.51 0.73 7.04
C GLY A 157 18.86 -0.63 7.30
N ILE A 158 17.55 -0.76 7.06
CA ILE A 158 16.84 -2.04 7.14
C ILE A 158 17.30 -2.98 6.02
N CYS A 159 17.40 -2.49 4.79
CA CYS A 159 17.82 -3.28 3.63
C CYS A 159 19.29 -3.73 3.72
N SER A 160 20.17 -2.94 4.33
CA SER A 160 21.60 -3.27 4.47
C SER A 160 21.85 -4.44 5.43
N LEU A 161 20.90 -4.73 6.33
CA LEU A 161 20.91 -5.91 7.21
C LEU A 161 20.53 -7.21 6.48
N GLY A 162 20.22 -7.16 5.18
CA GLY A 162 19.86 -8.33 4.38
C GLY A 162 18.40 -8.76 4.54
N LEU A 163 18.05 -9.88 3.88
CA LEU A 163 16.66 -10.34 3.78
C LEU A 163 16.15 -10.87 5.12
N LYS A 164 16.93 -11.72 5.79
CA LYS A 164 16.51 -12.38 7.03
C LYS A 164 16.55 -11.44 8.24
N ASN A 165 17.70 -10.81 8.48
CA ASN A 165 17.95 -10.03 9.69
C ASN A 165 17.35 -8.62 9.62
N GLY A 166 17.24 -8.05 8.40
CA GLY A 166 16.60 -6.78 8.15
C GLY A 166 15.12 -6.93 7.83
N VAL A 167 14.83 -7.13 6.54
CA VAL A 167 13.47 -7.05 5.98
C VAL A 167 12.50 -8.02 6.68
N GLU A 168 12.81 -9.31 6.73
CA GLU A 168 11.90 -10.32 7.30
C GLU A 168 11.60 -10.09 8.77
N LYS A 169 12.63 -9.87 9.59
CA LYS A 169 12.47 -9.67 11.03
C LYS A 169 11.69 -8.40 11.35
N ILE A 170 12.03 -7.29 10.69
CA ILE A 170 11.42 -5.99 10.98
C ILE A 170 10.00 -5.93 10.44
N THR A 171 9.76 -6.35 9.19
CA THR A 171 8.41 -6.37 8.60
C THR A 171 7.48 -7.27 9.40
N LYS A 172 7.95 -8.43 9.88
CA LYS A 172 7.14 -9.31 10.75
C LYS A 172 6.66 -8.59 12.01
N VAL A 173 7.54 -7.87 12.71
CA VAL A 173 7.16 -7.12 13.92
C VAL A 173 6.21 -5.98 13.56
N MET A 174 6.53 -5.20 12.53
CA MET A 174 5.68 -4.07 12.09
C MET A 174 4.27 -4.53 11.71
N MET A 175 4.13 -5.63 10.98
CA MET A 175 2.83 -6.17 10.58
C MET A 175 2.00 -6.65 11.77
N LEU A 176 2.63 -7.30 12.76
CA LEU A 176 1.94 -7.71 13.98
C LEU A 176 1.46 -6.50 14.79
N CYS A 177 2.30 -5.46 14.92
CA CYS A 177 1.90 -4.21 15.55
C CYS A 177 0.75 -3.52 14.80
N LEU A 178 0.82 -3.47 13.47
CA LEU A 178 -0.24 -2.90 12.63
C LEU A 178 -1.58 -3.62 12.86
N LEU A 179 -1.59 -4.95 12.79
CA LEU A 179 -2.81 -5.75 13.02
C LEU A 179 -3.39 -5.51 14.42
N PHE A 180 -2.53 -5.47 15.43
CA PHE A 180 -2.96 -5.16 16.79
C PHE A 180 -3.59 -3.76 16.90
N LEU A 181 -2.96 -2.74 16.33
CA LEU A 181 -3.48 -1.37 16.33
C LEU A 181 -4.82 -1.26 15.59
N ILE A 182 -4.96 -1.95 14.45
CA ILE A 182 -6.23 -2.00 13.70
C ILE A 182 -7.34 -2.59 14.57
N ILE A 183 -7.09 -3.67 15.31
CA ILE A 183 -8.08 -4.26 16.21
C ILE A 183 -8.52 -3.25 17.29
N VAL A 184 -7.56 -2.56 17.92
CA VAL A 184 -7.86 -1.53 18.92
C VAL A 184 -8.71 -0.41 18.32
N LEU A 185 -8.37 0.06 17.12
CA LEU A 185 -9.11 1.10 16.42
C LEU A 185 -10.51 0.65 16.02
N VAL A 186 -10.70 -0.61 15.60
CA VAL A 186 -12.02 -1.18 15.31
C VAL A 186 -12.88 -1.19 16.58
N ILE A 187 -12.36 -1.69 17.71
CA ILE A 187 -13.09 -1.68 18.98
C ILE A 187 -13.45 -0.24 19.37
N ARG A 188 -12.50 0.70 19.25
CA ARG A 188 -12.78 2.10 19.56
C ARG A 188 -13.83 2.70 18.63
N SER A 189 -13.76 2.43 17.33
CA SER A 189 -14.71 2.92 16.33
C SER A 189 -16.12 2.43 16.60
N LEU A 190 -16.28 1.16 17.00
CA LEU A 190 -17.58 0.56 17.34
C LEU A 190 -18.19 1.09 18.65
N THR A 191 -17.37 1.64 19.54
CA THR A 191 -17.82 2.21 20.83
C THR A 191 -18.12 3.70 20.75
N LEU A 192 -17.88 4.35 19.61
CA LEU A 192 -18.22 5.76 19.41
C LEU A 192 -19.73 5.94 19.17
N PRO A 193 -20.30 7.11 19.55
CA PRO A 193 -21.67 7.43 19.20
C PRO A 193 -21.84 7.42 17.67
N ASN A 194 -23.00 6.96 17.20
CA ASN A 194 -23.35 6.83 15.78
C ASN A 194 -22.54 5.79 14.98
N ALA A 195 -21.81 4.88 15.64
CA ALA A 195 -21.09 3.80 14.94
C ALA A 195 -22.00 2.96 14.02
N SER A 196 -23.26 2.74 14.41
CA SER A 196 -24.24 2.01 13.61
C SER A 196 -24.50 2.66 12.25
N GLU A 197 -24.57 3.98 12.19
CA GLU A 197 -24.81 4.71 10.94
C GLU A 197 -23.58 4.65 10.02
N GLY A 198 -22.38 4.76 10.58
CA GLY A 198 -21.13 4.54 9.85
C GLY A 198 -21.03 3.13 9.26
N LEU A 199 -21.43 2.11 10.03
CA LEU A 199 -21.47 0.72 9.54
C LEU A 199 -22.50 0.52 8.43
N LYS A 200 -23.71 1.08 8.56
CA LYS A 200 -24.73 1.00 7.51
C LYS A 200 -24.22 1.62 6.22
N PHE A 201 -23.65 2.82 6.30
CA PHE A 201 -23.08 3.54 5.17
C PHE A 201 -21.95 2.76 4.47
N TYR A 202 -21.15 2.02 5.23
CA TYR A 202 -20.00 1.27 4.74
C TYR A 202 -20.35 -0.13 4.20
N LEU A 203 -21.22 -0.87 4.91
CA LEU A 203 -21.47 -2.30 4.68
C LEU A 203 -22.80 -2.63 3.99
N LEU A 204 -23.76 -1.72 3.91
CA LEU A 204 -24.98 -1.99 3.15
C LEU A 204 -24.72 -1.80 1.65
N PRO A 205 -25.17 -2.73 0.80
CA PRO A 205 -25.08 -2.55 -0.65
C PRO A 205 -26.09 -1.50 -1.11
N ASP A 206 -25.62 -0.46 -1.78
CA ASP A 206 -26.44 0.61 -2.34
C ASP A 206 -26.15 0.77 -3.84
N PHE A 207 -26.97 0.10 -4.66
CA PHE A 207 -26.88 0.18 -6.11
C PHE A 207 -27.37 1.52 -6.67
N GLY A 208 -28.24 2.22 -5.94
CA GLY A 208 -28.70 3.56 -6.33
C GLY A 208 -27.52 4.53 -6.29
N ARG A 209 -26.81 4.58 -5.16
CA ARG A 209 -25.61 5.41 -5.01
C ARG A 209 -24.50 5.02 -5.98
N MET A 210 -24.34 3.73 -6.29
CA MET A 210 -23.41 3.28 -7.33
C MET A 210 -23.76 3.84 -8.71
N MET A 211 -25.05 3.84 -9.08
CA MET A 211 -25.51 4.40 -10.35
C MET A 211 -25.36 5.93 -10.39
N GLU A 212 -25.68 6.62 -9.29
CA GLU A 212 -25.50 8.07 -9.15
C GLU A 212 -24.04 8.49 -9.24
N ALA A 213 -23.13 7.72 -8.64
CA ALA A 213 -21.68 7.93 -8.72
C ALA A 213 -21.09 7.62 -10.11
N GLY A 214 -21.88 7.09 -11.03
CA GLY A 214 -21.44 6.64 -12.35
C GLY A 214 -20.98 5.18 -12.32
N LEU A 215 -21.66 4.32 -13.07
CA LEU A 215 -21.30 2.90 -13.16
C LEU A 215 -19.90 2.71 -13.77
N ALA A 216 -19.55 3.50 -14.79
CA ALA A 216 -18.22 3.46 -15.41
C ALA A 216 -17.12 3.87 -14.43
N ASP A 217 -17.35 4.93 -13.64
CA ASP A 217 -16.42 5.40 -12.63
C ASP A 217 -16.27 4.40 -11.48
N THR A 218 -17.36 3.77 -11.06
CA THR A 218 -17.36 2.69 -10.07
C THR A 218 -16.51 1.51 -10.56
N ILE A 219 -16.73 1.06 -11.80
CA ILE A 219 -15.95 -0.02 -12.42
C ILE A 219 -14.48 0.35 -12.48
N PHE A 220 -14.16 1.55 -12.97
CA PHE A 220 -12.79 2.03 -13.08
C PHE A 220 -12.11 2.12 -11.70
N ALA A 221 -12.82 2.61 -10.69
CA ALA A 221 -12.33 2.72 -9.32
C ALA A 221 -12.07 1.34 -8.69
N ALA A 222 -12.98 0.38 -8.90
CA ALA A 222 -12.86 -0.99 -8.40
C ALA A 222 -11.68 -1.72 -9.06
N MET A 223 -11.56 -1.63 -10.38
CA MET A 223 -10.44 -2.17 -11.14
C MET A 223 -9.12 -1.54 -10.67
N SER A 224 -9.04 -0.20 -10.65
CA SER A 224 -7.83 0.51 -10.21
C SER A 224 -7.43 0.12 -8.79
N GLN A 225 -8.39 0.05 -7.86
CA GLN A 225 -8.12 -0.38 -6.49
C GLN A 225 -7.58 -1.81 -6.43
N ALA A 226 -8.08 -2.75 -7.24
CA ALA A 226 -7.60 -4.13 -7.31
C ALA A 226 -6.15 -4.23 -7.83
N PHE A 227 -5.75 -3.37 -8.77
CA PHE A 227 -4.36 -3.29 -9.22
C PHE A 227 -3.44 -2.71 -8.15
N PHE A 228 -3.79 -1.53 -7.60
CA PHE A 228 -2.94 -0.84 -6.63
C PHE A 228 -2.79 -1.58 -5.30
N THR A 229 -3.84 -2.27 -4.83
CA THR A 229 -3.76 -3.03 -3.57
C THR A 229 -2.85 -4.25 -3.65
N LEU A 230 -2.62 -4.81 -4.84
CA LEU A 230 -1.73 -5.96 -5.01
C LEU A 230 -0.32 -5.52 -5.47
N SER A 231 -0.14 -4.24 -5.80
CA SER A 231 1.13 -3.68 -6.31
C SER A 231 1.68 -4.45 -7.55
N ILE A 232 0.77 -4.92 -8.39
CA ILE A 232 1.06 -5.76 -9.56
C ILE A 232 1.39 -4.94 -10.80
N GLY A 233 2.14 -5.53 -11.73
CA GLY A 233 2.47 -4.92 -13.02
C GLY A 233 3.76 -4.08 -13.00
N ILE A 234 4.44 -4.03 -11.86
CA ILE A 234 5.75 -3.37 -11.72
C ILE A 234 6.86 -4.37 -11.33
N GLY A 235 6.59 -5.69 -11.39
CA GLY A 235 7.59 -6.72 -11.09
C GLY A 235 8.06 -6.71 -9.64
N SER A 236 7.17 -6.38 -8.70
CA SER A 236 7.48 -6.32 -7.27
C SER A 236 7.36 -7.70 -6.57
N LEU A 237 6.65 -8.65 -7.19
CA LEU A 237 6.37 -10.02 -6.70
C LEU A 237 7.24 -11.08 -7.40
#